data_AF-A0A382X6Q3-F1
#
_entry.id   AF-A0A382X6Q3-F1
#
_cell.length_a   1.000
_cell.length_b   1.000
_cell.length_c   1.000
_cell.angle_alpha   90.00
_cell.angle_beta   90.00
_cell.angle_gamma   90.00
#
_symmetry.space_group_name_H-M   'P 1'
#
loop_
_entity.id
_entity.type
_entity.pdbx_description
1 polymer ?
#
loop_
_entity_poly.entity_id
_entity_poly.type
_entity_poly.pdbx_seq_one_letter_code
_entity_poly.pdbx_strand_id
1 'polypeptide(L)'
;MMLMFRANPPKSWLPKVIANLGAVLVDHAHLERKAAKSALTLQRYQQLSGRLDDLTSIAIEELEHFKLVLKLLKKRGILFGQAVSSPWLSGIMKTVRKGRDEQVIDHLLCAAMIEGRSCEKFQILSEALVSVDAPLAEFYASLVESEGNHYAAYLL
;
A
#
# COMPACT_ATOMS: atom_id res chain seq x y z
N MET A 1 -11.22 -2.13 13.05
CA MET A 1 -10.31 -3.28 12.88
C MET A 1 -10.58 -3.89 11.51
N MET A 2 -9.59 -3.88 10.60
CA MET A 2 -9.74 -4.52 9.29
C MET A 2 -9.85 -6.04 9.47
N LEU A 3 -10.95 -6.63 8.98
CA LEU A 3 -11.42 -7.96 9.38
C LEU A 3 -10.56 -9.12 8.86
N MET A 4 -9.58 -8.88 7.97
CA MET A 4 -8.84 -9.96 7.29
C MET A 4 -7.53 -10.40 7.96
N PHE A 5 -6.98 -9.66 8.92
CA PHE A 5 -5.68 -10.02 9.51
C PHE A 5 -5.82 -10.77 10.84
N ARG A 6 -5.18 -11.95 10.90
CA ARG A 6 -5.15 -12.80 12.10
C ARG A 6 -4.07 -12.39 13.13
N ALA A 7 -3.22 -11.43 12.77
CA ALA A 7 -2.14 -10.95 13.62
C ALA A 7 -1.76 -9.50 13.29
N ASN A 8 -1.51 -8.74 14.35
CA ASN A 8 -0.91 -7.40 14.28
C ASN A 8 0.55 -7.48 13.82
N PRO A 9 1.15 -6.37 13.37
CA PRO A 9 2.58 -6.31 13.12
C PRO A 9 3.36 -6.72 14.39
N PRO A 10 4.47 -7.46 14.27
CA PRO A 10 5.23 -7.89 15.43
C PRO A 10 5.74 -6.68 16.21
N LYS A 11 5.80 -6.75 17.54
CA LYS A 11 6.22 -5.62 18.40
C LYS A 11 7.58 -5.03 18.01
N SER A 12 8.46 -5.82 17.40
CA SER A 12 9.77 -5.39 16.92
C SER A 12 9.74 -4.61 15.60
N TRP A 13 8.61 -4.57 14.88
CA TRP A 13 8.47 -3.87 13.61
C TRP A 13 8.57 -2.36 13.78
N LEU A 14 7.79 -1.78 14.69
CA LEU A 14 7.71 -0.32 14.86
C LEU A 14 9.07 0.29 15.25
N PRO A 15 9.82 -0.23 16.24
CA PRO A 15 11.17 0.28 16.56
C PRO A 15 12.12 0.24 15.36
N LYS A 16 12.06 -0.82 14.53
CA LYS A 16 12.90 -0.93 13.32
C LYS A 16 12.53 0.11 12.27
N VAL A 17 11.23 0.38 12.10
CA VAL A 17 10.74 1.40 11.16
C VAL A 17 11.17 2.80 11.60
N ILE A 18 10.95 3.17 12.86
CA ILE A 18 11.34 4.48 13.40
C ILE A 18 12.86 4.70 13.27
N ALA A 19 13.66 3.66 13.51
CA ALA A 19 15.11 3.74 13.34
C ALA A 19 15.58 3.90 11.87
N ASN A 20 14.71 3.66 10.89
CA ASN A 20 15.08 3.61 9.46
C ASN A 20 14.08 4.36 8.56
N LEU A 21 13.45 5.43 9.05
CA LEU A 21 12.36 6.14 8.33
C LEU A 21 12.72 6.55 6.90
N GLY A 22 13.97 6.94 6.64
CA GLY A 22 14.39 7.33 5.29
C GLY A 22 14.28 6.19 4.27
N ALA A 23 14.72 4.98 4.64
CA ALA A 23 14.60 3.79 3.80
C ALA A 23 13.13 3.36 3.64
N VAL A 24 12.34 3.51 4.71
CA VAL A 24 10.90 3.20 4.69
C VAL A 24 10.14 4.11 3.74
N LEU A 25 10.46 5.41 3.70
CA LEU A 25 9.85 6.35 2.75
C LEU A 25 10.21 6.04 1.30
N VAL A 26 11.45 5.61 1.03
CA VAL A 26 11.84 5.17 -0.32
C VAL A 26 11.06 3.93 -0.73
N ASP A 27 10.94 2.94 0.17
CA ASP A 27 10.16 1.73 -0.10
C ASP A 27 8.68 2.07 -0.31
N HIS A 28 8.10 2.91 0.55
CA HIS A 28 6.72 3.41 0.43
C HIS A 28 6.46 4.02 -0.96
N ALA A 29 7.33 4.91 -1.45
CA ALA A 29 7.19 5.45 -2.80
C ALA A 29 7.20 4.35 -3.89
N HIS A 30 7.99 3.30 -3.73
CA HIS A 30 7.95 2.17 -4.67
C HIS A 30 6.66 1.35 -4.56
N LEU A 31 6.06 1.26 -3.37
CA LEU A 31 4.81 0.55 -3.15
C LEU A 31 3.64 1.27 -3.81
N GLU A 32 3.49 2.59 -3.66
CA GLU A 32 2.39 3.34 -4.31
C GLU A 32 2.44 3.19 -5.83
N ARG A 33 3.65 3.30 -6.40
CA ARG A 33 3.85 3.09 -7.84
C ARG A 33 3.51 1.66 -8.28
N LYS A 34 3.72 0.67 -7.43
CA LYS A 34 3.34 -0.74 -7.70
C LYS A 34 1.84 -0.95 -7.54
N ALA A 35 1.19 -0.32 -6.56
CA ALA A 35 -0.25 -0.35 -6.35
C ALA A 35 -0.99 0.21 -7.58
N ALA A 36 -0.56 1.38 -8.07
CA ALA A 36 -1.06 1.95 -9.32
C ALA A 36 -0.93 0.97 -10.50
N LYS A 37 0.24 0.34 -10.65
CA LYS A 37 0.45 -0.67 -11.69
C LYS A 37 -0.43 -1.91 -11.50
N SER A 38 -0.70 -2.30 -10.25
CA SER A 38 -1.56 -3.44 -9.91
C SER A 38 -2.99 -3.18 -10.35
N ALA A 39 -3.53 -1.99 -10.04
CA ALA A 39 -4.85 -1.54 -10.49
C ALA A 39 -4.99 -1.57 -12.03
N LEU A 40 -3.99 -1.06 -12.76
CA LEU A 40 -3.96 -1.16 -14.23
C LEU A 40 -3.84 -2.61 -14.75
N THR A 41 -3.17 -3.48 -13.98
CA THR A 41 -3.02 -4.90 -14.34
C THR A 41 -4.35 -5.65 -14.22
N LEU A 42 -5.16 -5.31 -13.22
CA LEU A 42 -6.49 -5.87 -12.99
C LEU A 42 -7.47 -5.55 -14.13
N GLN A 43 -7.33 -4.40 -14.79
CA GLN A 43 -8.17 -4.02 -15.93
C GLN A 43 -8.09 -4.98 -17.13
N ARG A 44 -7.03 -5.81 -17.20
CA ARG A 44 -6.88 -6.82 -18.26
C ARG A 44 -7.83 -8.01 -18.10
N TYR A 45 -8.42 -8.19 -16.91
CA TYR A 45 -9.38 -9.25 -16.66
C TYR A 45 -10.75 -8.85 -17.21
N GLN A 46 -11.26 -9.65 -18.15
CA GLN A 46 -12.57 -9.40 -18.79
C GLN A 46 -13.72 -9.36 -17.77
N GLN A 47 -13.59 -10.11 -16.67
CA GLN A 47 -14.51 -10.13 -15.54
C GLN A 47 -14.65 -8.77 -14.85
N LEU A 48 -13.65 -7.90 -14.98
CA LEU A 48 -13.62 -6.56 -14.37
C LEU A 48 -13.91 -5.44 -15.38
N SER A 49 -14.42 -5.78 -16.57
CA SER A 49 -14.76 -4.77 -17.60
C SER A 49 -15.78 -3.73 -17.15
N GLY A 50 -16.66 -4.07 -16.19
CA GLY A 50 -17.58 -3.12 -15.56
C GLY A 50 -16.95 -2.21 -14.49
N ARG A 51 -15.67 -2.40 -14.16
CA ARG A 51 -14.95 -1.70 -13.08
C ARG A 51 -13.74 -0.90 -13.58
N LEU A 52 -13.66 -0.63 -14.88
CA LEU A 52 -12.50 0.04 -15.47
C LEU A 52 -12.31 1.46 -14.92
N ASP A 53 -13.40 2.20 -14.72
CA ASP A 53 -13.35 3.56 -14.18
C ASP A 53 -12.89 3.56 -12.71
N ASP A 54 -13.39 2.64 -11.89
CA ASP A 54 -12.98 2.47 -10.50
C ASP A 54 -11.47 2.14 -10.41
N LEU A 55 -11.02 1.14 -11.17
CA LEU A 55 -9.61 0.72 -11.19
C LEU A 55 -8.70 1.84 -11.73
N THR A 56 -9.17 2.64 -12.68
CA THR A 56 -8.44 3.80 -13.18
C THR A 56 -8.33 4.89 -12.10
N SER A 57 -9.42 5.13 -11.37
CA SER A 57 -9.45 6.11 -10.27
C SER A 57 -8.47 5.71 -9.17
N ILE A 58 -8.47 4.44 -8.75
CA ILE A 58 -7.49 3.91 -7.79
C ILE A 58 -6.07 4.10 -8.32
N ALA A 59 -5.80 3.74 -9.58
CA ALA A 59 -4.46 3.90 -10.14
C ALA A 59 -3.98 5.37 -10.18
N ILE A 60 -4.89 6.32 -10.40
CA ILE A 60 -4.59 7.75 -10.38
C ILE A 60 -4.26 8.20 -8.96
N GLU A 61 -5.10 7.85 -7.98
CA GLU A 61 -4.92 8.20 -6.57
C GLU A 61 -3.58 7.65 -6.03
N GLU A 62 -3.23 6.41 -6.38
CA GLU A 62 -1.93 5.82 -6.02
C GLU A 62 -0.74 6.57 -6.64
N LEU A 63 -0.88 7.10 -7.86
CA LEU A 63 0.14 7.96 -8.46
C LEU A 63 0.20 9.34 -7.79
N GLU A 64 -0.90 9.82 -7.21
CA GLU A 64 -0.93 11.02 -6.39
C GLU A 64 -0.22 10.78 -5.05
N HIS A 65 -0.50 9.67 -4.35
CA HIS A 65 0.25 9.24 -3.17
C HIS A 65 1.74 9.13 -3.47
N PHE A 66 2.12 8.47 -4.57
CA PHE A 66 3.51 8.39 -5.02
C PHE A 66 4.16 9.78 -5.14
N LYS A 67 3.47 10.73 -5.78
CA LYS A 67 3.96 12.12 -5.90
C LYS A 67 4.11 12.80 -4.54
N LEU A 68 3.21 12.54 -3.58
CA LEU A 68 3.31 13.07 -2.22
C LEU A 68 4.56 12.53 -1.53
N VAL A 69 4.82 11.22 -1.59
CA VAL A 69 6.01 10.61 -0.99
C VAL A 69 7.29 11.15 -1.66
N LEU A 70 7.32 11.33 -2.99
CA LEU A 70 8.46 11.94 -3.67
C LEU A 70 8.75 13.37 -3.22
N LYS A 71 7.70 14.18 -3.01
CA LYS A 71 7.84 15.54 -2.46
C LYS A 71 8.41 15.49 -1.04
N LEU A 72 7.94 14.54 -0.23
CA LEU A 72 8.42 14.33 1.14
C LEU A 72 9.89 13.91 1.18
N LEU A 73 10.30 12.96 0.33
CA LEU A 73 11.69 12.55 0.16
C LEU A 73 12.58 13.75 -0.21
N LYS A 74 12.16 14.54 -1.20
CA LYS A 74 12.89 15.76 -1.63
C LYS A 74 13.01 16.77 -0.49
N LYS A 75 11.92 17.04 0.24
CA LYS A 75 11.91 17.96 1.40
C LYS A 75 12.89 17.52 2.49
N ARG A 76 13.10 16.22 2.64
CA ARG A 76 13.99 15.61 3.64
C ARG A 76 15.41 15.35 3.14
N GLY A 77 15.74 15.72 1.90
CA GLY A 77 17.06 15.46 1.30
C GLY A 77 17.36 13.97 1.09
N ILE A 78 16.33 13.12 1.04
CA ILE A 78 16.49 11.67 0.84
C ILE A 78 16.42 11.37 -0.66
N LEU A 79 17.44 10.69 -1.18
CA LEU A 79 17.46 10.26 -2.58
C LEU A 79 16.47 9.12 -2.81
N PHE A 80 15.69 9.22 -3.88
CA PHE A 80 14.85 8.12 -4.34
C PHE A 80 15.74 7.01 -4.92
N GLY A 81 16.01 6.00 -4.10
CA GLY A 81 16.92 4.90 -4.41
C GLY A 81 16.22 3.66 -4.96
N GLN A 82 16.94 2.53 -4.89
CA GLN A 82 16.44 1.23 -5.35
C GLN A 82 15.31 0.71 -4.48
N ALA A 83 14.40 -0.04 -5.10
CA ALA A 83 13.33 -0.71 -4.38
C ALA A 83 13.89 -1.85 -3.53
N VAL A 84 13.32 -2.05 -2.34
CA VAL A 84 13.60 -3.23 -1.53
C VAL A 84 12.69 -4.37 -1.99
N SER A 85 13.24 -5.58 -2.07
CA SER A 85 12.42 -6.78 -2.30
C SER A 85 11.67 -7.13 -1.03
N SER A 86 10.35 -7.28 -1.13
CA SER A 86 9.51 -7.75 -0.04
C SER A 86 9.18 -9.24 -0.23
N PRO A 87 9.71 -10.13 0.65
CA PRO A 87 9.34 -11.54 0.65
C PRO A 87 7.84 -11.75 0.86
N TRP A 88 7.19 -10.84 1.59
CA TRP A 88 5.75 -10.90 1.83
C TRP A 88 4.95 -10.60 0.56
N LEU A 89 5.25 -9.50 -0.14
CA LEU A 89 4.57 -9.16 -1.39
C LEU A 89 4.80 -10.20 -2.48
N SER A 90 6.07 -10.62 -2.65
CA SER A 90 6.36 -11.67 -3.62
C SER A 90 5.76 -13.03 -3.22
N GLY A 91 5.64 -13.32 -1.93
CA GLY A 91 5.02 -14.53 -1.40
C GLY A 91 3.52 -14.56 -1.63
N ILE A 92 2.80 -13.49 -1.29
CA ILE A 92 1.33 -13.42 -1.47
C ILE A 92 0.97 -13.44 -2.97
N MET A 93 1.71 -12.72 -3.82
CA MET A 93 1.43 -12.74 -5.26
C MET A 93 1.72 -14.10 -5.91
N LYS A 94 2.56 -14.95 -5.30
CA LYS A 94 2.78 -16.34 -5.75
C LYS A 94 1.62 -17.28 -5.41
N THR A 95 0.74 -16.92 -4.48
CA THR A 95 -0.42 -17.75 -4.13
C THR A 95 -1.60 -17.55 -5.08
N VAL A 96 -1.54 -16.54 -5.96
CA VAL A 96 -2.56 -16.29 -6.99
C VAL A 96 -2.65 -17.49 -7.92
N ARG A 97 -3.80 -18.18 -7.88
CA ARG A 97 -4.07 -19.32 -8.75
C ARG A 97 -4.13 -18.87 -10.21
N LYS A 98 -3.74 -19.77 -11.12
CA LYS A 98 -4.00 -19.60 -12.55
C LYS A 98 -5.40 -20.11 -12.84
N GLY A 99 -6.15 -19.40 -13.66
CA GLY A 99 -7.53 -19.73 -13.97
C GLY A 99 -8.24 -18.55 -14.61
N ARG A 100 -9.48 -18.76 -15.02
CA ARG A 100 -10.27 -17.68 -15.61
C ARG A 100 -10.81 -16.76 -14.52
N ASP A 101 -11.48 -17.32 -13.51
CA ASP A 101 -12.14 -16.54 -12.45
C ASP A 101 -11.32 -16.57 -11.15
N GLU A 102 -10.70 -17.70 -10.84
CA GLU A 102 -9.87 -17.88 -9.65
C GLU A 102 -8.71 -16.90 -9.60
N GLN A 103 -8.08 -16.65 -10.75
CA GLN A 103 -6.98 -15.71 -10.85
C GLN A 103 -7.43 -14.27 -10.53
N VAL A 104 -8.61 -13.89 -10.99
CA VAL A 104 -9.15 -12.54 -10.76
C VAL A 104 -9.49 -12.36 -9.30
N ILE A 105 -10.21 -13.33 -8.73
CA ILE A 105 -10.59 -13.34 -7.31
C ILE A 105 -9.35 -13.28 -6.43
N ASP A 106 -8.35 -14.14 -6.67
CA ASP A 106 -7.14 -14.18 -5.86
C ASP A 106 -6.32 -12.89 -5.99
N HIS A 107 -6.25 -12.29 -7.17
CA HIS A 107 -5.54 -11.03 -7.37
C HIS A 107 -6.23 -9.88 -6.61
N LEU A 108 -7.56 -9.77 -6.68
CA LEU A 108 -8.33 -8.81 -5.89
C LEU A 108 -8.13 -9.01 -4.39
N LEU A 109 -8.18 -10.25 -3.90
CA LEU A 109 -7.93 -10.58 -2.50
C LEU A 109 -6.51 -10.20 -2.06
N CYS A 110 -5.51 -10.44 -2.91
CA CYS A 110 -4.13 -10.03 -2.64
C CYS A 110 -4.01 -8.51 -2.57
N ALA A 111 -4.62 -7.77 -3.51
CA ALA A 111 -4.63 -6.31 -3.51
C ALA A 111 -5.30 -5.78 -2.24
N ALA A 112 -6.51 -6.26 -1.91
CA ALA A 112 -7.18 -5.93 -0.66
C ALA A 112 -6.30 -6.21 0.57
N MET A 113 -5.66 -7.37 0.66
CA MET A 113 -4.74 -7.67 1.76
C MET A 113 -3.51 -6.76 1.83
N ILE A 114 -3.07 -6.20 0.71
CA ILE A 114 -1.95 -5.26 0.67
C ILE A 114 -2.39 -3.91 1.23
N GLU A 115 -3.46 -3.31 0.68
CA GLU A 115 -3.96 -2.01 1.16
C GLU A 115 -4.44 -2.09 2.60
N GLY A 116 -5.05 -3.21 2.99
CA GLY A 116 -5.44 -3.43 4.37
C GLY A 116 -4.24 -3.41 5.33
N ARG A 117 -3.09 -3.95 4.91
CA ARG A 117 -1.90 -3.95 5.74
C ARG A 117 -1.19 -2.58 5.71
N SER A 118 -1.28 -1.84 4.61
CA SER A 118 -0.82 -0.46 4.50
C SER A 118 -1.59 0.44 5.47
N CYS A 119 -2.93 0.41 5.40
CA CYS A 119 -3.83 1.16 6.28
C CYS A 119 -3.52 0.93 7.77
N GLU A 120 -3.42 -0.33 8.22
CA GLU A 120 -3.09 -0.66 9.62
C GLU A 120 -1.71 -0.12 10.03
N LYS A 121 -0.71 -0.24 9.15
CA LYS A 121 0.63 0.30 9.43
C LYS A 121 0.64 1.82 9.48
N PHE A 122 -0.11 2.49 8.61
CA PHE A 122 -0.19 3.95 8.59
C PHE A 122 -0.91 4.49 9.82
N GLN A 123 -1.95 3.81 10.31
CA GLN A 123 -2.56 4.13 11.61
C GLN A 123 -1.52 4.06 12.74
N ILE A 124 -0.80 2.94 12.85
CA ILE A 124 0.24 2.76 13.87
C ILE A 124 1.33 3.85 13.76
N LEU A 125 1.78 4.17 12.54
CA LEU A 125 2.80 5.19 12.33
C LEU A 125 2.29 6.60 12.64
N SER A 126 1.05 6.90 12.28
CA SER A 126 0.43 8.20 12.56
C SER A 126 0.38 8.50 14.05
N GLU A 127 0.13 7.49 14.90
CA GLU A 127 0.11 7.65 16.35
C GLU A 127 1.53 7.66 16.94
N ALA A 128 2.37 6.71 16.52
CA ALA A 128 3.70 6.51 17.10
C ALA A 128 4.67 7.66 16.78
N LEU A 129 4.46 8.37 15.67
CA LEU A 129 5.34 9.45 15.24
C LEU A 129 4.94 10.82 15.78
N VAL A 130 3.80 10.98 16.47
CA VAL A 130 3.34 12.31 16.94
C VAL A 130 4.40 13.05 17.74
N SER A 131 5.09 12.36 18.67
CA SER A 131 6.13 12.97 19.51
C SER A 131 7.54 12.91 18.91
N VAL A 132 7.71 12.27 17.75
CA VAL A 132 9.03 12.03 17.11
C VAL A 132 9.19 12.88 15.85
N ASP A 133 8.13 12.94 15.04
CA ASP A 133 8.06 13.62 13.75
C ASP A 133 6.60 13.92 13.41
N ALA A 134 6.02 14.93 14.06
CA ALA A 134 4.61 15.30 13.90
C ALA A 134 4.19 15.54 12.43
N PRO A 135 5.00 16.19 11.56
CA PRO A 135 4.66 16.30 10.14
C PRO A 135 4.56 14.95 9.42
N LEU A 136 5.37 13.96 9.78
CA LEU A 136 5.28 12.61 9.22
C LEU A 136 4.08 11.84 9.77
N ALA A 137 3.76 12.03 11.04
CA ALA A 137 2.56 11.48 11.66
C ALA A 137 1.30 11.94 10.91
N GLU A 138 1.16 13.25 10.67
CA GLU A 138 0.05 13.84 9.92
C GLU A 138 0.00 13.33 8.47
N PHE A 139 1.16 13.21 7.82
CA PHE A 139 1.25 12.61 6.49
C PHE A 139 0.66 11.19 6.46
N TYR A 140 1.09 10.30 7.36
CA TYR A 140 0.53 8.95 7.41
C TYR A 140 -0.95 8.93 7.79
N ALA A 141 -1.39 9.80 8.70
CA ALA A 141 -2.81 9.91 9.04
C ALA A 141 -3.67 10.26 7.81
N SER A 142 -3.18 11.16 6.94
CA SER A 142 -3.90 11.60 5.74
C SER A 142 -4.11 10.51 4.69
N LEU A 143 -3.31 9.42 4.73
CA LEU A 143 -3.44 8.29 3.81
C LEU A 143 -4.37 7.18 4.34
N VAL A 144 -4.67 7.16 5.65
CA VAL A 144 -5.39 6.03 6.25
C VAL A 144 -6.75 5.79 5.60
N GLU A 145 -7.48 6.86 5.28
CA GLU A 145 -8.82 6.78 4.71
C GLU A 145 -8.79 6.23 3.27
N SER A 146 -7.89 6.72 2.42
CA SER A 146 -7.77 6.25 1.03
C SER A 146 -7.38 4.78 0.96
N GLU A 147 -6.42 4.33 1.77
CA GLU A 147 -6.04 2.91 1.88
C GLU A 147 -7.22 2.02 2.34
N GLY A 148 -8.03 2.54 3.26
CA GLY A 148 -9.25 1.87 3.73
C GLY A 148 -10.30 1.75 2.62
N ASN A 149 -10.44 2.78 1.80
CA ASN A 149 -11.34 2.78 0.64
C ASN A 149 -10.86 1.83 -0.45
N HIS A 150 -9.55 1.77 -0.74
CA HIS A 150 -9.00 0.81 -1.71
C HIS A 150 -9.14 -0.63 -1.23
N TYR A 151 -8.86 -0.89 0.05
CA TYR A 151 -9.15 -2.18 0.69
C TYR A 151 -10.60 -2.63 0.45
N ALA A 152 -11.56 -1.73 0.72
CA ALA A 152 -12.97 -2.02 0.56
C ALA A 152 -13.33 -2.22 -0.91
N ALA A 153 -12.81 -1.37 -1.81
CA ALA A 153 -13.05 -1.46 -3.24
C ALA A 153 -12.56 -2.80 -3.82
N TYR A 154 -11.42 -3.33 -3.38
CA TYR A 154 -10.94 -4.62 -3.89
C TYR A 154 -11.71 -5.83 -3.32
N LEU A 155 -12.34 -5.70 -2.14
CA LEU A 155 -13.03 -6.79 -1.46
C LEU A 155 -14.53 -6.87 -1.82
N LEU A 156 -15.18 -5.72 -2.00
CA LEU A 156 -16.60 -5.57 -2.31
C LEU A 156 -16.85 -5.49 -3.83
#